data_AF-A0AA88IBL9-F1
#
_entry.id   AF-A0AA88IBL9-F1
#
_cell.length_a   1.000
_cell.length_b   1.000
_cell.length_c   1.000
_cell.angle_alpha   90.00
_cell.angle_beta   90.00
_cell.angle_gamma   90.00
#
_symmetry.space_group_name_H-M   'P 1'
#
loop_
_entity.id
_entity.type
_entity.pdbx_description
1 polymer ?
#
loop_
_entity_poly.entity_id
_entity_poly.type
_entity_poly.pdbx_seq_one_letter_code
_entity_poly.pdbx_strand_id
1 'polypeptide(L)'
;MDDKLENINPKLFKKTAARPISEIDLDDSIEDIIDSREIFDLIRGLNDPEHPLTLEELHVVEEDNVEVSDVEGIVRVKFTPTIPHCSMATLIGLSIRVKLLRSLPPRFKISVEISPGTHATEHAINKQLADKERVAAALENANLLEVVNQCLANNG
;
A
#
# COMPACT_ATOMS: atom_id res chain seq x y z
N MET A 1 -25.82 -28.14 7.32
CA MET A 1 -25.89 -27.38 8.59
C MET A 1 -24.75 -26.39 8.54
N ASP A 2 -25.09 -25.13 8.77
CA ASP A 2 -24.22 -23.96 8.95
C ASP A 2 -23.32 -23.55 7.78
N ASP A 3 -23.97 -23.11 6.70
CA ASP A 3 -23.39 -22.16 5.76
C ASP A 3 -23.49 -20.76 6.40
N LYS A 4 -22.63 -20.50 7.40
CA LYS A 4 -22.43 -19.14 7.90
C LYS A 4 -21.70 -18.38 6.82
N LEU A 5 -22.46 -17.66 6.00
CA LEU A 5 -21.96 -16.52 5.25
C LEU A 5 -21.38 -15.55 6.27
N GLU A 6 -20.08 -15.68 6.53
CA GLU A 6 -19.30 -14.81 7.40
C GLU A 6 -19.13 -13.46 6.70
N ASN A 7 -20.22 -12.70 6.65
CA ASN A 7 -20.19 -11.28 6.35
C ASN A 7 -19.73 -10.55 7.63
N ILE A 8 -18.48 -10.80 8.02
CA ILE A 8 -17.86 -10.18 9.19
C ILE A 8 -17.45 -8.78 8.73
N ASN A 9 -18.15 -7.76 9.22
CA ASN A 9 -17.72 -6.38 9.05
C ASN A 9 -16.24 -6.27 9.44
N PRO A 10 -15.39 -5.63 8.61
CA PRO A 10 -13.98 -5.56 8.90
C PRO A 10 -13.74 -4.85 10.23
N LYS A 11 -12.76 -5.34 10.99
CA LYS A 11 -12.34 -4.72 12.24
C LYS A 11 -11.73 -3.35 11.92
N LEU A 12 -12.32 -2.29 12.47
CA LEU A 12 -11.83 -0.92 12.30
C LEU A 12 -10.72 -0.60 13.29
N PHE A 13 -9.68 0.07 12.81
CA PHE A 13 -8.56 0.53 13.61
C PHE A 13 -8.52 2.06 13.69
N LYS A 14 -7.94 2.56 14.78
CA LYS A 14 -7.81 4.01 14.99
C LYS A 14 -6.71 4.54 14.07
N LYS A 15 -7.03 5.56 13.27
CA LYS A 15 -6.05 6.24 12.43
C LYS A 15 -4.91 6.85 13.24
N THR A 16 -3.71 6.77 12.69
CA THR A 16 -2.51 7.47 13.15
C THR A 16 -2.76 8.98 13.09
N ALA A 17 -2.32 9.73 14.10
CA ALA A 17 -2.49 11.18 14.12
C ALA A 17 -1.73 11.86 12.96
N ALA A 18 -2.15 13.05 12.57
CA ALA A 18 -1.41 13.87 11.59
C ALA A 18 0.01 14.16 12.10
N ARG A 19 0.99 14.19 11.18
CA ARG A 19 2.38 14.56 11.50
C ARG A 19 2.42 16.05 11.89
N PRO A 20 2.96 16.42 13.06
CA PRO A 20 3.22 17.82 13.37
C PRO A 20 4.37 18.33 12.51
N ILE A 21 4.25 19.54 11.98
CA ILE A 21 5.35 20.22 11.28
C ILE A 21 6.38 20.64 12.34
N SER A 22 7.61 20.19 12.19
CA SER A 22 8.74 20.53 13.04
C SER A 22 9.49 21.76 12.50
N GLU A 23 10.31 22.40 13.34
CA GLU A 23 11.17 23.51 12.90
C GLU A 23 12.19 23.07 11.84
N ILE A 24 12.60 21.79 11.87
CA ILE A 24 13.52 21.18 10.89
C ILE A 24 12.86 21.11 9.52
N ASP A 25 11.57 20.79 9.44
CA ASP A 25 10.81 20.72 8.19
C ASP A 25 10.68 22.12 7.51
N LEU A 26 11.00 23.21 8.22
CA LEU A 26 10.95 24.59 7.72
C LEU A 26 12.35 25.18 7.41
N ASP A 27 13.41 24.42 7.65
CA ASP A 27 14.79 24.87 7.42
C ASP A 27 15.27 24.43 6.02
N ASP A 28 15.24 25.36 5.07
CA ASP A 28 15.70 25.14 3.68
C ASP A 28 17.17 24.72 3.55
N SER A 29 17.98 24.81 4.63
CA SER A 29 19.37 24.37 4.64
C SER A 29 19.55 22.87 4.90
N ILE A 30 18.50 22.18 5.35
CA ILE A 30 18.48 20.76 5.64
C ILE A 30 17.85 20.03 4.45
N GLU A 31 18.51 18.97 3.98
CA GLU A 31 17.95 18.11 2.95
C GLU A 31 16.76 17.32 3.51
N ASP A 32 15.59 17.52 2.93
CA ASP A 32 14.37 16.76 3.28
C ASP A 32 14.46 15.35 2.68
N ILE A 33 14.68 14.36 3.54
CA ILE A 33 14.85 12.97 3.16
C ILE A 33 13.51 12.24 3.24
N ILE A 34 13.27 11.33 2.29
CA ILE A 34 12.07 10.51 2.32
C ILE A 34 12.21 9.48 3.44
N ASP A 35 11.30 9.51 4.40
CA ASP A 35 11.24 8.61 5.54
C ASP A 35 10.07 7.61 5.44
N SER A 36 10.04 6.62 6.34
CA SER A 36 8.95 5.64 6.40
C SER A 36 7.59 6.28 6.64
N ARG A 37 7.56 7.43 7.32
CA ARG A 37 6.33 8.14 7.64
C ARG A 37 5.72 8.77 6.40
N GLU A 38 6.51 9.41 5.56
CA GLU A 38 6.08 9.99 4.30
C GLU A 38 5.51 8.91 3.38
N ILE A 39 6.20 7.77 3.26
CA ILE A 39 5.71 6.63 2.48
C ILE A 39 4.39 6.10 3.05
N PHE A 40 4.25 5.99 4.37
CA PHE A 40 3.00 5.60 5.00
C PHE A 40 1.88 6.60 4.71
N ASP A 41 2.14 7.90 4.83
CA ASP A 41 1.16 8.95 4.56
C ASP A 41 0.71 8.97 3.09
N LEU A 42 1.55 8.54 2.14
CA LEU A 42 1.18 8.36 0.74
C LEU A 42 0.20 7.19 0.50
N ILE A 43 0.26 6.12 1.30
CA ILE A 43 -0.48 4.87 1.03
C ILE A 43 -1.63 4.60 2.01
N ARG A 44 -1.61 5.20 3.20
CA ARG A 44 -2.64 5.00 4.26
C ARG A 44 -4.06 5.36 3.82
N GLY A 45 -4.17 6.32 2.91
CA GLY A 45 -5.45 6.84 2.39
C GLY A 45 -5.99 6.11 1.17
N LEU A 46 -5.27 5.11 0.64
CA LEU A 46 -5.79 4.27 -0.45
C LEU A 46 -7.06 3.56 0.01
N ASN A 47 -8.05 3.46 -0.87
CA ASN A 47 -9.29 2.75 -0.58
C ASN A 47 -9.11 1.25 -0.81
N ASP A 48 -9.78 0.46 0.02
CA ASP A 48 -9.97 -0.96 -0.23
C ASP A 48 -10.91 -1.18 -1.45
N PRO A 49 -10.61 -2.14 -2.34
CA PRO A 49 -11.43 -2.39 -3.51
C PRO A 49 -12.79 -3.03 -3.20
N GLU A 50 -12.98 -3.63 -2.01
CA GLU A 50 -14.21 -4.32 -1.61
C GLU A 50 -15.01 -3.51 -0.58
N HIS A 51 -14.36 -2.66 0.21
CA HIS A 51 -14.96 -1.91 1.31
C HIS A 51 -14.77 -0.40 1.18
N PRO A 52 -15.74 0.43 1.62
CA PRO A 52 -15.63 1.89 1.62
C PRO A 52 -14.76 2.40 2.78
N LEU A 53 -13.57 1.82 2.95
CA LEU A 53 -12.63 2.06 4.05
C LEU A 53 -11.21 2.19 3.48
N THR A 54 -10.35 2.93 4.17
CA THR A 54 -8.94 3.04 3.75
C THR A 54 -8.12 1.83 4.20
N LEU A 55 -7.00 1.59 3.54
CA LEU A 55 -6.07 0.51 3.90
C LEU A 55 -5.56 0.65 5.35
N GLU A 56 -5.43 1.88 5.86
CA GLU A 56 -5.10 2.10 7.29
C GLU A 56 -6.26 1.72 8.22
N GLU A 57 -7.50 2.09 7.89
CA GLU A 57 -8.68 1.75 8.73
C GLU A 57 -8.86 0.24 8.87
N LEU A 58 -8.35 -0.52 7.91
CA LEU A 58 -8.35 -1.98 7.85
C LEU A 58 -7.08 -2.64 8.38
N HIS A 59 -6.07 -1.86 8.82
CA HIS A 59 -4.72 -2.38 9.18
C HIS A 59 -4.03 -3.16 8.04
N VAL A 60 -4.39 -2.87 6.80
CA VAL A 60 -3.74 -3.46 5.63
C VAL A 60 -2.35 -2.86 5.45
N VAL A 61 -2.18 -1.59 5.79
CA VAL A 61 -0.87 -0.91 5.83
C VAL A 61 -0.63 -0.31 7.20
N GLU A 62 0.62 -0.38 7.67
CA GLU A 62 1.07 0.14 8.97
C GLU A 62 2.44 0.79 8.76
N GLU A 63 2.73 1.87 9.49
CA GLU A 63 4.00 2.61 9.39
C GLU A 63 5.21 1.71 9.71
N ASP A 64 5.09 0.84 10.71
CA ASP A 64 6.14 -0.12 11.12
C ASP A 64 6.48 -1.15 10.04
N ASN A 65 5.60 -1.34 9.05
CA ASN A 65 5.79 -2.25 7.92
C ASN A 65 6.38 -1.56 6.68
N VAL A 66 6.84 -0.31 6.85
CA VAL A 66 7.47 0.50 5.81
C VAL A 66 8.94 0.69 6.13
N GLU A 67 9.80 0.23 5.22
CA GLU A 67 11.25 0.38 5.32
C GLU A 67 11.75 1.27 4.16
N VAL A 68 12.47 2.34 4.50
CA VAL A 68 12.99 3.30 3.53
C VAL A 68 14.50 3.48 3.71
N SER A 69 15.21 3.47 2.59
CA SER A 69 16.61 3.89 2.50
C SER A 69 16.70 4.94 1.41
N ASP A 70 16.70 6.22 1.80
CA ASP A 70 16.78 7.34 0.87
C ASP A 70 18.07 7.30 0.05
N VAL A 71 19.21 7.07 0.73
CA VAL A 71 20.55 7.03 0.11
C VAL A 71 20.65 5.92 -0.94
N GLU A 72 20.13 4.73 -0.66
CA GLU A 72 20.16 3.61 -1.62
C GLU A 72 19.02 3.68 -2.66
N GLY A 73 18.07 4.60 -2.47
CA GLY A 73 16.86 4.70 -3.27
C GLY A 73 16.03 3.43 -3.18
N ILE A 74 15.74 2.94 -1.98
CA ILE A 74 14.96 1.71 -1.77
C ILE A 74 13.76 2.00 -0.87
N VAL A 75 12.58 1.55 -1.29
CA VAL A 75 11.35 1.53 -0.48
C VAL A 75 10.82 0.11 -0.47
N ARG A 76 10.56 -0.44 0.73
CA ARG A 76 9.91 -1.74 0.91
C ARG A 76 8.66 -1.53 1.75
N VAL A 77 7.55 -2.03 1.25
CA VAL A 77 6.26 -2.01 1.95
C VAL A 77 5.77 -3.43 2.10
N LYS A 78 5.47 -3.81 3.35
CA LYS A 78 4.72 -5.03 3.66
C LYS A 78 3.28 -4.67 3.96
N PHE A 79 2.33 -5.37 3.35
CA PHE A 79 0.90 -5.16 3.60
C PHE A 79 0.24 -6.46 4.04
N THR A 80 -0.80 -6.34 4.86
CA THR A 80 -1.47 -7.48 5.49
C THR A 80 -2.90 -7.57 4.96
N PRO A 81 -3.24 -8.54 4.09
CA PRO A 81 -4.62 -8.73 3.65
C PRO A 81 -5.56 -8.95 4.84
N THR A 82 -6.81 -8.49 4.72
CA THR A 82 -7.82 -8.58 5.78
C THR A 82 -8.16 -10.03 6.16
N ILE A 83 -8.07 -10.95 5.20
CA ILE A 83 -8.29 -12.38 5.38
C ILE A 83 -7.25 -13.24 4.61
N PRO A 84 -6.96 -14.49 5.06
CA PRO A 84 -5.93 -15.35 4.45
C PRO A 84 -6.21 -15.82 3.02
N HIS A 85 -7.42 -15.61 2.50
CA HIS A 85 -7.87 -16.00 1.17
C HIS A 85 -8.41 -14.81 0.35
N CYS A 86 -7.97 -13.59 0.67
CA CYS A 86 -8.41 -12.37 0.00
C CYS A 86 -8.13 -12.43 -1.51
N SER A 87 -9.18 -12.41 -2.31
CA SER A 87 -9.12 -12.39 -3.78
C SER A 87 -8.46 -11.11 -4.31
N MET A 88 -8.55 -10.01 -3.55
CA MET A 88 -8.08 -8.68 -3.93
C MET A 88 -6.66 -8.34 -3.45
N ALA A 89 -5.96 -9.25 -2.78
CA ALA A 89 -4.62 -9.00 -2.26
C ALA A 89 -3.63 -8.54 -3.37
N THR A 90 -3.71 -9.11 -4.57
CA THR A 90 -2.90 -8.66 -5.71
C THR A 90 -3.24 -7.23 -6.14
N LEU A 91 -4.52 -6.86 -6.15
CA LEU A 91 -4.99 -5.54 -6.56
C LEU A 91 -4.61 -4.46 -5.53
N ILE A 92 -4.69 -4.79 -4.24
CA ILE A 92 -4.20 -3.95 -3.14
C ILE A 92 -2.70 -3.68 -3.33
N GLY A 93 -1.90 -4.74 -3.49
CA GLY A 93 -0.45 -4.62 -3.70
C GLY A 93 -0.09 -3.81 -4.96
N LEU A 94 -0.84 -4.00 -6.06
CA LEU A 94 -0.68 -3.20 -7.27
C LEU A 94 -1.01 -1.72 -7.03
N SER A 95 -2.08 -1.42 -6.30
CA SER A 95 -2.50 -0.04 -6.02
C SER A 95 -1.46 0.69 -5.17
N ILE A 96 -0.90 0.03 -4.14
CA ILE A 96 0.23 0.54 -3.36
C ILE A 96 1.42 0.82 -4.28
N ARG A 97 1.81 -0.15 -5.11
CA ARG A 97 2.97 -0.01 -6.00
C ARG A 97 2.80 1.15 -6.99
N VAL A 98 1.62 1.31 -7.56
CA VAL A 98 1.29 2.39 -8.51
C VAL A 98 1.28 3.74 -7.82
N LYS A 99 0.69 3.85 -6.63
CA LYS A 99 0.67 5.09 -5.85
C LYS A 99 2.10 5.57 -5.58
N LEU A 100 2.97 4.68 -5.12
CA LEU A 100 4.38 5.00 -4.86
C LEU A 100 5.14 5.32 -6.15
N LEU A 101 4.92 4.57 -7.23
CA LEU A 101 5.57 4.83 -8.52
C LEU A 101 5.21 6.22 -9.08
N ARG A 102 3.98 6.70 -8.86
CA ARG A 102 3.52 8.02 -9.30
C ARG A 102 3.96 9.16 -8.38
N SER A 103 4.24 8.87 -7.10
CA SER A 103 4.50 9.89 -6.09
C SER A 103 6.00 10.07 -5.80
N LEU A 104 6.81 9.04 -6.02
CA LEU A 104 8.24 9.06 -5.69
C LEU A 104 9.13 9.37 -6.90
N PRO A 105 10.30 9.99 -6.67
CA PRO A 105 11.30 10.16 -7.71
C PRO A 105 11.74 8.83 -8.34
N PRO A 106 12.05 8.78 -9.66
CA PRO A 106 12.41 7.54 -10.37
C PRO A 106 13.65 6.81 -9.84
N ARG A 107 14.45 7.45 -8.96
CA ARG A 107 15.61 6.83 -8.30
C ARG A 107 15.20 5.69 -7.34
N PHE A 108 13.97 5.70 -6.84
CA PHE A 108 13.49 4.71 -5.89
C PHE A 108 13.11 3.38 -6.52
N LYS A 109 13.66 2.31 -5.97
CA LYS A 109 13.29 0.92 -6.23
C LYS A 109 12.23 0.50 -5.20
N ILE A 110 11.00 0.36 -5.68
CA ILE A 110 9.83 0.02 -4.84
C ILE A 110 9.62 -1.50 -4.84
N SER A 111 9.63 -2.11 -3.65
CA SER A 111 9.16 -3.48 -3.38
C SER A 111 7.87 -3.43 -2.58
N VAL A 112 6.86 -4.21 -2.99
CA VAL A 112 5.59 -4.36 -2.27
C VAL A 112 5.32 -5.85 -2.12
N GLU A 113 5.17 -6.30 -0.89
CA GLU A 113 5.06 -7.71 -0.53
C GLU A 113 3.97 -7.90 0.53
N ILE A 114 3.33 -9.07 0.53
CA ILE A 114 2.45 -9.48 1.61
C ILE A 114 3.29 -9.83 2.85
N SER A 115 2.81 -9.39 4.02
CA SER A 115 3.38 -9.73 5.32
C SER A 115 3.46 -11.26 5.50
N PRO A 116 4.61 -11.84 5.90
CA PRO A 116 4.77 -13.29 5.97
C PRO A 116 3.74 -14.01 6.85
N GLY A 117 3.18 -15.10 6.36
CA GLY A 117 2.20 -15.92 7.05
C GLY A 117 0.77 -15.36 7.06
N THR A 118 0.50 -14.27 6.35
CA THR A 118 -0.81 -13.60 6.37
C THR A 118 -1.72 -13.95 5.21
N HIS A 119 -1.20 -14.62 4.16
CA HIS A 119 -2.00 -15.04 3.01
C HIS A 119 -1.60 -16.42 2.46
N ALA A 120 -2.58 -17.25 2.12
CA ALA A 120 -2.35 -18.64 1.69
C ALA A 120 -1.52 -18.77 0.41
N THR A 121 -1.55 -17.75 -0.46
CA THR A 121 -0.80 -17.71 -1.73
C THR A 121 0.22 -16.57 -1.79
N GLU A 122 0.69 -16.08 -0.63
CA GLU A 122 1.58 -14.92 -0.52
C GLU A 122 2.79 -14.98 -1.47
N HIS A 123 3.42 -16.15 -1.63
CA HIS A 123 4.60 -16.33 -2.46
C HIS A 123 4.31 -16.08 -3.95
N ALA A 124 3.14 -16.52 -4.43
CA ALA A 124 2.73 -16.34 -5.82
C ALA A 124 2.40 -14.86 -6.09
N ILE A 125 1.72 -14.21 -5.14
CA ILE A 125 1.37 -12.79 -5.23
C ILE A 125 2.63 -11.92 -5.18
N ASN A 126 3.53 -12.16 -4.23
CA ASN A 126 4.80 -11.43 -4.12
C ASN A 126 5.64 -11.58 -5.39
N LYS A 127 5.67 -12.79 -5.99
CA LYS A 127 6.35 -13.01 -7.28
C LYS A 127 5.72 -12.21 -8.41
N GLN A 128 4.39 -12.14 -8.47
CA GLN A 128 3.68 -11.32 -9.46
C GLN A 128 3.94 -9.82 -9.25
N LEU A 129 3.93 -9.35 -7.99
CA LEU A 129 4.19 -7.96 -7.63
C LEU A 129 5.65 -7.56 -7.86
N ALA A 130 6.61 -8.49 -7.85
CA ALA A 130 8.02 -8.20 -8.14
C ALA A 130 8.31 -8.08 -9.65
N ASP A 131 7.52 -8.76 -10.50
CA ASP A 131 7.69 -8.79 -11.95
C ASP A 131 7.29 -7.44 -12.58
N LYS A 132 8.30 -6.67 -13.00
CA LYS A 132 8.10 -5.33 -13.57
C LYS A 132 7.35 -5.36 -14.90
N GLU A 133 7.58 -6.38 -15.73
CA GLU A 133 6.93 -6.50 -17.04
C GLU A 133 5.45 -6.83 -16.87
N ARG A 134 5.12 -7.73 -15.93
CA ARG A 134 3.72 -8.01 -15.59
C ARG A 134 3.01 -6.80 -15.00
N VAL A 135 3.66 -6.06 -14.11
CA VAL A 135 3.05 -4.85 -13.55
C VAL A 135 2.85 -3.79 -14.63
N ALA A 136 3.82 -3.57 -15.51
CA ALA A 136 3.66 -2.66 -16.64
C ALA A 136 2.48 -3.06 -17.55
N ALA A 137 2.42 -4.34 -17.95
CA ALA A 137 1.34 -4.87 -18.77
C ALA A 137 -0.05 -4.76 -18.08
N ALA A 138 -0.11 -4.94 -16.77
CA ALA A 138 -1.33 -4.76 -16.00
C ALA A 138 -1.81 -3.29 -16.00
N LEU A 139 -0.88 -2.32 -16.04
CA LEU A 139 -1.22 -0.89 -16.08
C LEU A 139 -1.57 -0.39 -17.48
N GLU A 140 -1.21 -1.12 -18.53
CA GLU A 140 -1.68 -0.86 -19.90
C GLU A 140 -3.10 -1.38 -20.13
N ASN A 141 -3.60 -2.27 -19.27
CA ASN A 141 -4.97 -2.74 -19.33
C ASN A 141 -5.93 -1.69 -18.73
N ALA A 142 -6.77 -1.10 -19.58
CA ALA A 142 -7.70 -0.04 -19.20
C ALA A 142 -8.63 -0.41 -18.03
N ASN A 143 -9.13 -1.65 -17.99
CA ASN A 143 -10.04 -2.09 -16.93
C ASN A 143 -9.32 -2.20 -15.58
N LEU A 144 -8.11 -2.79 -15.57
CA LEU A 144 -7.31 -2.88 -14.35
C LEU A 144 -6.86 -1.50 -13.87
N LEU A 145 -6.47 -0.64 -14.80
CA LEU A 145 -6.07 0.72 -14.48
C LEU A 145 -7.23 1.55 -13.90
N GLU A 146 -8.46 1.35 -14.39
CA GLU A 146 -9.65 2.00 -13.84
C GLU A 146 -9.88 1.59 -12.37
N VAL A 147 -9.84 0.30 -12.07
CA VAL A 147 -10.03 -0.21 -10.70
C VAL A 147 -8.89 0.27 -9.78
N VAL A 148 -7.65 0.24 -10.26
CA VAL A 148 -6.51 0.80 -9.52
C VAL A 148 -6.75 2.29 -9.26
N ASN A 149 -7.15 3.07 -10.27
CA ASN A 149 -7.42 4.50 -10.08
C ASN A 149 -8.58 4.76 -9.09
N GLN A 150 -9.58 3.88 -8.98
CA GLN A 150 -10.62 3.95 -7.95
C GLN A 150 -10.02 3.76 -6.55
N CYS A 151 -9.06 2.84 -6.38
CA CYS A 151 -8.34 2.66 -5.12
C CYS A 151 -7.46 3.89 -4.78
N LEU A 152 -6.91 4.57 -5.79
CA LEU A 152 -6.11 5.80 -5.63
C LEU A 152 -6.96 7.07 -5.45
N ALA A 153 -8.26 7.03 -5.75
CA ALA A 153 -9.13 8.20 -5.67
C ALA A 153 -9.38 8.56 -4.19
N ASN A 154 -8.61 9.50 -3.66
CA ASN A 154 -8.85 10.05 -2.33
C ASN A 154 -10.26 10.66 -2.28
N ASN A 155 -11.15 10.05 -1.50
CA ASN A 155 -12.36 10.71 -1.02
C ASN A 155 -12.00 11.41 0.30
N GLY A 156 -11.23 12.50 0.21
CA GLY A 156 -10.76 13.26 1.37
C GLY A 156 -9.76 14.33 0.98
#